data_AF-A0A662ESA3-F1
#
_entry.id   AF-A0A662ESA3-F1
#
_cell.length_a   1.000
_cell.length_b   1.000
_cell.length_c   1.000
_cell.angle_alpha   90.00
_cell.angle_beta   90.00
_cell.angle_gamma   90.00
#
_symmetry.space_group_name_H-M   'P 1'
#
loop_
_entity.id
_entity.type
_entity.pdbx_description
1 polymer ?
#
loop_
_entity_poly.entity_id
_entity_poly.type
_entity_poly.pdbx_seq_one_letter_code
_entity_poly.pdbx_strand_id
1 'polypeptide(L)'
;DSASKARVGDLIELQKKTSFASRLDLQAARELRDASDERRLQPLFIQRFFERAWTACGGTIIEDRHFPVWHLGPVPSALKKVASEIKKPIPDKYDTPFVFDKQLLSVASPIRVPEHTRLLGPGDPLFDTLIEWAIREAQEAFAKGTRLVDPNIDEPKRIWLVRSTIEDGRLERAKRLAHERLIVVSLDRSGFQATSPSYLLDCLPPEGEVELPALPRPEDKKLQLWIYEEVTEKQLESVHALREEECELRREYLLDTFTDLILERQSELNDLQQAQLFGEANYEEAEKLRGKIEDLKQRRKDRLAELDQMLQLRASLPEILTEALVLPVPVALEEEEPVKRGVPMRRDDEVEAIAMDVAMRYERSRGWKPFDVSQEGEHYDIRSVGPNGEKRYIEVKGRAKSGAIILTGPEADKLRQLGDRAWLYIVTSCKGKQPKLRVIQDPLSKLNPEMLYREVQFVVEEADWTTKGEEAL
;
A
#
# COMPACT_ATOMS: atom_id res chain seq x y z
N ASP A 1 -36.75 12.14 42.64
CA ASP A 1 -35.75 12.27 41.57
C ASP A 1 -35.83 11.12 40.54
N SER A 2 -37.06 10.79 40.11
CA SER A 2 -37.35 9.69 39.16
C SER A 2 -37.24 10.14 37.70
N ALA A 3 -37.48 11.42 37.42
CA ALA A 3 -37.40 12.00 36.08
C ALA A 3 -35.96 12.03 35.53
N SER A 4 -34.95 12.17 36.39
CA SER A 4 -33.53 12.11 36.02
C SER A 4 -33.09 10.69 35.65
N LYS A 5 -33.58 9.67 36.39
CA LYS A 5 -33.34 8.25 36.07
C LYS A 5 -34.02 7.80 34.78
N ALA A 6 -35.23 8.30 34.49
CA ALA A 6 -35.93 8.04 33.23
C ALA A 6 -35.16 8.63 32.04
N ARG A 7 -34.73 9.90 32.11
CA ARG A 7 -33.90 10.52 31.06
C ARG A 7 -32.57 9.83 30.81
N VAL A 8 -31.91 9.33 31.87
CA VAL A 8 -30.67 8.55 31.73
C VAL A 8 -30.96 7.18 31.12
N GLY A 9 -32.09 6.55 31.48
CA GLY A 9 -32.58 5.32 30.84
C GLY A 9 -32.83 5.52 29.35
N ASP A 10 -33.56 6.57 28.99
CA ASP A 10 -33.86 6.93 27.59
C ASP A 10 -32.58 7.28 26.81
N LEU A 11 -31.62 7.98 27.42
CA LEU A 11 -30.32 8.27 26.81
C LEU A 11 -29.49 6.99 26.60
N ILE A 12 -29.52 6.05 27.54
CA ILE A 12 -28.84 4.74 27.39
C ILE A 12 -29.55 3.90 26.32
N GLU A 13 -30.87 3.97 26.23
CA GLU A 13 -31.66 3.25 25.23
C GLU A 13 -31.48 3.85 23.83
N LEU A 14 -31.42 5.18 23.73
CA LEU A 14 -31.00 5.89 22.52
C LEU A 14 -29.56 5.52 22.18
N GLN A 15 -28.63 5.53 23.13
CA GLN A 15 -27.23 5.16 22.89
C GLN A 15 -27.06 3.67 22.51
N LYS A 16 -27.99 2.80 22.94
CA LYS A 16 -28.09 1.40 22.52
C LYS A 16 -28.73 1.23 21.13
N LYS A 17 -29.68 2.09 20.73
CA LYS A 17 -30.25 2.14 19.37
C LYS A 17 -29.29 2.79 18.36
N THR A 18 -28.62 3.87 18.76
CA THR A 18 -27.54 4.58 18.05
C THR A 18 -26.19 3.91 18.27
N SER A 19 -26.14 2.75 18.93
CA SER A 19 -24.93 1.95 19.08
C SER A 19 -24.53 1.45 17.70
N PHE A 20 -23.62 2.19 17.07
CA PHE A 20 -22.83 1.92 15.87
C PHE A 20 -22.12 0.54 15.84
N ALA A 21 -22.49 -0.41 16.69
CA ALA A 21 -21.72 -1.62 17.00
C ALA A 21 -22.52 -2.94 16.97
N SER A 22 -23.75 -3.00 16.42
CA SER A 22 -24.52 -4.27 16.40
C SER A 22 -24.21 -5.21 15.23
N ARG A 23 -23.27 -4.87 14.34
CA ARG A 23 -22.55 -5.82 13.48
C ARG A 23 -21.11 -5.37 13.30
N LEU A 24 -20.34 -5.26 14.40
CA LEU A 24 -18.89 -5.25 14.26
C LEU A 24 -18.50 -6.66 13.78
N ASP A 25 -18.48 -6.84 12.47
CA ASP A 25 -17.99 -8.06 11.86
C ASP A 25 -16.50 -8.15 12.17
N LEU A 26 -16.16 -8.87 13.24
CA LEU A 26 -14.80 -9.07 13.68
C LEU A 26 -13.97 -9.75 12.59
N GLN A 27 -14.59 -10.51 11.70
CA GLN A 27 -13.93 -11.09 10.55
C GLN A 27 -13.63 -10.01 9.51
N ALA A 28 -14.62 -9.20 9.11
CA ALA A 28 -14.38 -8.08 8.19
C ALA A 28 -13.36 -7.07 8.75
N ALA A 29 -13.39 -6.80 10.07
CA ALA A 29 -12.41 -5.93 10.72
C ALA A 29 -11.00 -6.53 10.74
N ARG A 30 -10.87 -7.85 10.92
CA ARG A 30 -9.59 -8.57 10.78
C ARG A 30 -9.11 -8.58 9.34
N GLU A 31 -9.99 -8.83 8.38
CA GLU A 31 -9.67 -8.82 6.96
C GLU A 31 -9.23 -7.43 6.50
N LEU A 32 -9.91 -6.36 6.94
CA LEU A 32 -9.50 -4.97 6.72
C LEU A 32 -8.14 -4.67 7.33
N ARG A 33 -7.90 -5.11 8.57
CA ARG A 33 -6.59 -4.94 9.23
C ARG A 33 -5.51 -5.70 8.47
N ASP A 34 -5.73 -6.95 8.13
CA ASP A 34 -4.75 -7.78 7.44
C ASP A 34 -4.50 -7.27 6.01
N ALA A 35 -5.52 -6.83 5.28
CA ALA A 35 -5.37 -6.18 3.98
C ALA A 35 -4.62 -4.84 4.10
N SER A 36 -4.85 -4.09 5.18
CA SER A 36 -4.07 -2.90 5.48
C SER A 36 -2.62 -3.24 5.82
N ASP A 37 -2.35 -4.29 6.61
CA ASP A 37 -1.00 -4.71 6.97
C ASP A 37 -0.24 -5.24 5.74
N GLU A 38 -0.94 -5.91 4.83
CA GLU A 38 -0.39 -6.39 3.55
C GLU A 38 0.05 -5.22 2.66
N ARG A 39 -0.86 -4.27 2.41
CA ARG A 39 -0.68 -3.19 1.42
C ARG A 39 0.00 -1.93 1.96
N ARG A 40 0.15 -1.80 3.27
CA ARG A 40 0.75 -0.59 3.87
C ARG A 40 2.23 -0.51 3.51
N LEU A 41 2.65 0.69 3.10
CA LEU A 41 4.06 1.03 2.92
C LEU A 41 4.86 0.66 4.18
N GLN A 42 5.91 -0.12 3.96
CA GLN A 42 6.74 -0.63 5.05
C GLN A 42 7.37 0.54 5.82
N PRO A 43 7.37 0.52 7.16
CA PRO A 43 8.03 1.55 7.96
C PRO A 43 9.46 1.85 7.53
N LEU A 44 10.19 0.80 7.10
CA LEU A 44 11.56 0.93 6.60
C LEU A 44 11.65 1.71 5.29
N PHE A 45 10.70 1.57 4.36
CA PHE A 45 10.66 2.38 3.15
C PHE A 45 10.36 3.85 3.46
N ILE A 46 9.45 4.11 4.41
CA ILE A 46 9.15 5.47 4.88
C ILE A 46 10.40 6.10 5.50
N GLN A 47 11.10 5.35 6.36
CA GLN A 47 12.36 5.76 6.97
C GLN A 47 13.42 6.08 5.91
N ARG A 48 13.74 5.12 5.03
CA ARG A 48 14.79 5.30 4.01
C ARG A 48 14.49 6.45 3.07
N PHE A 49 13.24 6.59 2.64
CA PHE A 49 12.81 7.76 1.86
C PHE A 49 13.06 9.05 2.65
N PHE A 50 12.59 9.11 3.90
CA PHE A 50 12.73 10.30 4.73
C PHE A 50 14.19 10.66 4.95
N GLU A 51 15.03 9.73 5.39
CA GLU A 51 16.47 9.96 5.62
C GLU A 51 17.15 10.51 4.36
N ARG A 52 16.95 9.86 3.20
CA ARG A 52 17.58 10.27 1.94
C ARG A 52 17.10 11.65 1.48
N ALA A 53 15.78 11.90 1.50
CA ALA A 53 15.23 13.18 1.08
C ALA A 53 15.57 14.31 2.07
N TRP A 54 15.53 14.02 3.38
CA TRP A 54 15.91 14.96 4.43
C TRP A 54 17.37 15.39 4.29
N THR A 55 18.28 14.44 4.11
CA THR A 55 19.70 14.75 3.86
C THR A 55 19.88 15.50 2.54
N ALA A 56 19.18 15.11 1.48
CA ALA A 56 19.27 15.78 0.17
C ALA A 56 18.82 17.25 0.21
N CYS A 57 17.83 17.59 1.05
CA CYS A 57 17.41 18.99 1.26
C CYS A 57 18.30 19.77 2.25
N GLY A 58 19.39 19.16 2.74
CA GLY A 58 20.37 19.78 3.65
C GLY A 58 20.09 19.57 5.14
N GLY A 59 19.17 18.66 5.48
CA GLY A 59 18.85 18.31 6.86
C GLY A 59 19.86 17.34 7.48
N THR A 60 20.02 17.42 8.79
CA THR A 60 20.77 16.43 9.58
C THR A 60 19.81 15.55 10.38
N ILE A 61 20.09 14.26 10.44
CA ILE A 61 19.32 13.28 11.19
C ILE A 61 20.30 12.37 11.92
N ILE A 62 20.01 12.06 13.19
CA ILE A 62 20.89 11.28 14.06
C ILE A 62 20.07 10.19 14.74
N GLU A 63 20.53 8.95 14.66
CA GLU A 63 19.96 7.84 15.42
C GLU A 63 20.36 7.94 16.90
N ASP A 64 19.41 7.71 17.80
CA ASP A 64 19.67 7.67 19.23
C ASP A 64 20.52 6.44 19.60
N ARG A 65 21.38 6.59 20.61
CA ARG A 65 22.30 5.52 21.03
C ARG A 65 21.64 4.42 21.86
N HIS A 66 20.51 4.71 22.49
CA HIS A 66 19.86 3.83 23.45
C HIS A 66 18.48 3.37 23.00
N PHE A 67 17.80 4.17 22.17
CA PHE A 67 16.45 3.89 21.70
C PHE A 67 16.42 3.83 20.16
N PRO A 68 15.52 3.04 19.55
CA PRO A 68 15.36 3.01 18.09
C PRO A 68 14.56 4.23 17.61
N VAL A 69 15.09 5.43 17.86
CA VAL A 69 14.45 6.72 17.53
C VAL A 69 15.44 7.65 16.83
N TRP A 70 14.91 8.59 16.07
CA TRP A 70 15.68 9.55 15.28
C TRP A 70 15.48 10.97 15.78
N HIS A 71 16.57 11.72 15.86
CA HIS A 71 16.59 13.14 16.21
C HIS A 71 16.88 13.98 14.97
N LEU A 72 16.01 14.95 14.69
CA LEU A 72 16.16 15.85 13.55
C LEU A 72 16.93 17.12 13.95
N GLY A 73 17.82 17.57 13.07
CA GLY A 73 18.41 18.90 13.15
C GLY A 73 17.41 20.02 12.82
N PRO A 74 17.88 21.28 12.74
CA PRO A 74 17.06 22.40 12.29
C PRO A 74 16.45 22.13 10.91
N VAL A 75 15.21 22.59 10.71
CA VAL A 75 14.52 22.40 9.42
C VAL A 75 15.24 23.18 8.32
N PRO A 76 15.60 22.54 7.19
CA PRO A 76 16.25 23.20 6.07
C PRO A 76 15.44 24.35 5.46
N SER A 77 16.13 25.38 4.99
CA SER A 77 15.51 26.57 4.37
C SER A 77 14.69 26.22 3.12
N ALA A 78 15.15 25.24 2.34
CA ALA A 78 14.44 24.73 1.16
C ALA A 78 13.03 24.21 1.53
N LEU A 79 12.92 23.43 2.62
CA LEU A 79 11.64 22.93 3.10
C LEU A 79 10.75 24.03 3.67
N LYS A 80 11.31 25.00 4.40
CA LYS A 80 10.53 26.14 4.92
C LYS A 80 9.87 26.96 3.80
N LYS A 81 10.58 27.11 2.67
CA LYS A 81 10.02 27.78 1.48
C LYS A 81 8.82 27.01 0.93
N VAL A 82 8.97 25.70 0.72
CA VAL A 82 7.87 24.84 0.24
C VAL A 82 6.68 24.87 1.21
N ALA A 83 6.94 24.73 2.51
CA ALA A 83 5.93 24.78 3.57
C ALA A 83 5.08 26.05 3.53
N SER A 84 5.72 27.21 3.33
CA SER A 84 5.05 28.50 3.18
C SER A 84 4.15 28.56 1.95
N GLU A 85 4.66 28.09 0.80
CA GLU A 85 3.92 28.10 -0.47
C GLU A 85 2.69 27.19 -0.45
N ILE A 86 2.78 26.01 0.19
CA ILE A 86 1.64 25.08 0.34
C ILE A 86 0.78 25.37 1.58
N LYS A 87 1.08 26.45 2.33
CA LYS A 87 0.38 26.87 3.55
C LYS A 87 0.30 25.78 4.62
N LYS A 88 1.33 24.93 4.71
CA LYS A 88 1.50 23.92 5.77
C LYS A 88 2.61 24.38 6.73
N PRO A 89 2.30 25.03 7.86
CA PRO A 89 3.34 25.52 8.76
C PRO A 89 4.11 24.37 9.41
N ILE A 90 5.44 24.44 9.37
CA ILE A 90 6.35 23.53 10.07
C ILE A 90 7.24 24.33 11.04
N PRO A 91 7.52 23.83 12.26
CA PRO A 91 8.44 24.47 13.20
C PRO A 91 9.85 24.63 12.62
N ASP A 92 10.62 25.58 13.17
CA ASP A 92 12.02 25.77 12.78
C ASP A 92 12.93 24.63 13.23
N LYS A 93 12.54 23.92 14.29
CA LYS A 93 13.25 22.80 14.91
C LYS A 93 12.25 21.87 15.59
N TYR A 94 12.58 20.59 15.66
CA TYR A 94 11.87 19.60 16.45
C TYR A 94 12.74 19.17 17.63
N ASP A 95 12.21 19.29 18.85
CA ASP A 95 12.87 18.80 20.07
C ASP A 95 12.36 17.41 20.49
N THR A 96 11.52 16.79 19.66
CA THR A 96 10.92 15.47 19.86
C THR A 96 11.66 14.41 19.04
N PRO A 97 11.91 13.22 19.61
CA PRO A 97 12.40 12.08 18.86
C PRO A 97 11.30 11.51 17.97
N PHE A 98 11.68 10.96 16.82
CA PHE A 98 10.76 10.35 15.87
C PHE A 98 10.97 8.85 15.75
N VAL A 99 9.92 8.14 15.37
CA VAL A 99 9.95 6.75 14.91
C VAL A 99 9.16 6.63 13.62
N PHE A 100 9.51 5.65 12.79
CA PHE A 100 8.79 5.35 11.55
C PHE A 100 7.84 4.15 11.71
N ASP A 101 8.11 3.30 12.71
CA ASP A 101 7.25 2.16 13.04
C ASP A 101 6.27 2.50 14.16
N LYS A 102 4.99 2.41 13.85
CA LYS A 102 3.89 2.62 14.81
C LYS A 102 3.90 1.58 15.93
N GLN A 103 4.42 0.37 15.69
CA GLN A 103 4.46 -0.68 16.70
C GLN A 103 5.31 -0.27 17.91
N LEU A 104 6.37 0.51 17.72
CA LEU A 104 7.23 1.02 18.79
C LEU A 104 6.52 1.97 19.76
N LEU A 105 5.44 2.62 19.32
CA LEU A 105 4.60 3.50 20.16
C LEU A 105 3.50 2.75 20.91
N SER A 106 3.35 1.44 20.66
CA SER A 106 2.35 0.63 21.35
C SER A 106 2.75 0.42 22.80
N VAL A 107 1.76 0.48 23.71
CA VAL A 107 1.94 0.11 25.12
C VAL A 107 2.39 -1.35 25.27
N ALA A 108 2.05 -2.20 24.30
CA ALA A 108 2.46 -3.60 24.25
C ALA A 108 3.83 -3.83 23.59
N SER A 109 4.52 -2.77 23.16
CA SER A 109 5.86 -2.90 22.56
C SER A 109 6.85 -3.47 23.60
N PRO A 110 7.61 -4.53 23.26
CA PRO A 110 8.68 -5.01 24.12
C PRO A 110 9.86 -4.03 24.17
N ILE A 111 9.97 -3.13 23.18
CA ILE A 111 11.02 -2.12 23.07
C ILE A 111 10.46 -0.79 23.59
N ARG A 112 11.13 -0.22 24.59
CA ARG A 112 10.77 1.10 25.13
C ARG A 112 11.32 2.21 24.24
N VAL A 113 10.55 3.29 24.12
CA VAL A 113 10.96 4.56 23.50
C VAL A 113 10.60 5.72 24.44
N PRO A 114 11.22 6.90 24.31
CA PRO A 114 10.86 8.08 25.09
C PRO A 114 9.36 8.43 25.00
N GLU A 115 8.76 8.91 26.10
CA GLU A 115 7.30 9.16 26.16
C GLU A 115 6.79 10.20 25.16
N HIS A 116 7.64 11.16 24.77
CA HIS A 116 7.31 12.24 23.84
C HIS A 116 7.72 11.92 22.40
N THR A 117 7.99 10.64 22.07
CA THR A 117 8.32 10.20 20.71
C THR A 117 7.10 10.31 19.79
N ARG A 118 7.31 10.79 18.56
CA ARG A 118 6.26 10.92 17.54
C ARG A 118 6.45 9.97 16.37
N LEU A 119 5.33 9.50 15.81
CA LEU A 119 5.34 8.79 14.53
C LEU A 119 5.58 9.79 13.40
N LEU A 120 6.54 9.49 12.53
CA LEU A 120 6.83 10.25 11.32
C LEU A 120 6.48 9.40 10.09
N GLY A 121 5.68 9.96 9.20
CA GLY A 121 5.20 9.28 8.01
C GLY A 121 4.09 10.05 7.30
N PRO A 122 3.43 9.44 6.29
CA PRO A 122 2.35 10.08 5.53
C PRO A 122 1.27 10.68 6.43
N GLY A 123 0.89 11.94 6.15
CA GLY A 123 -0.06 12.70 6.97
C GLY A 123 0.58 13.56 8.05
N ASP A 124 1.86 13.38 8.38
CA ASP A 124 2.59 14.38 9.17
C ASP A 124 2.97 15.58 8.27
N PRO A 125 2.73 16.84 8.70
CA PRO A 125 3.02 18.02 7.89
C PRO A 125 4.47 18.11 7.39
N LEU A 126 5.45 17.65 8.18
CA LEU A 126 6.85 17.64 7.77
C LEU A 126 7.07 16.65 6.63
N PHE A 127 6.53 15.45 6.77
CA PHE A 127 6.66 14.37 5.80
C PHE A 127 5.99 14.73 4.47
N ASP A 128 4.77 15.25 4.52
CA ASP A 128 4.06 15.72 3.33
C ASP A 128 4.80 16.86 2.62
N THR A 129 5.40 17.79 3.37
CA THR A 129 6.19 18.89 2.80
C THR A 129 7.47 18.36 2.15
N LEU A 130 8.10 17.33 2.75
CA LEU A 130 9.27 16.67 2.19
C LEU A 130 8.95 15.93 0.90
N ILE A 131 7.79 15.27 0.81
CA ILE A 131 7.29 14.68 -0.44
C ILE A 131 7.14 15.75 -1.52
N GLU A 132 6.45 16.85 -1.21
CA GLU A 132 6.24 17.95 -2.16
C GLU A 132 7.57 18.52 -2.64
N TRP A 133 8.52 18.74 -1.73
CA TRP A 133 9.88 19.18 -2.09
C TRP A 133 10.56 18.18 -3.02
N ALA A 134 10.55 16.87 -2.68
CA ALA A 134 11.19 15.84 -3.48
C ALA A 134 10.59 15.75 -4.90
N ILE A 135 9.27 15.87 -5.04
CA ILE A 135 8.58 15.88 -6.33
C ILE A 135 9.01 17.10 -7.16
N ARG A 136 9.10 18.30 -6.54
CA ARG A 136 9.51 19.52 -7.23
C ARG A 136 10.95 19.47 -7.73
N GLU A 137 11.87 19.00 -6.90
CA GLU A 137 13.27 18.82 -7.30
C GLU A 137 13.41 17.79 -8.42
N ALA A 138 12.54 16.79 -8.46
CA ALA A 138 12.60 15.73 -9.46
C ALA A 138 11.96 16.12 -10.81
N GLN A 139 11.23 17.23 -10.94
CA GLN A 139 10.47 17.57 -12.16
C GLN A 139 11.33 17.57 -13.44
N GLU A 140 12.51 18.19 -13.38
CA GLU A 140 13.40 18.25 -14.55
C GLU A 140 13.93 16.85 -14.91
N ALA A 141 14.26 16.03 -13.92
CA ALA A 141 14.70 14.65 -14.14
C ALA A 141 13.58 13.77 -14.70
N PHE A 142 12.35 13.92 -14.20
CA PHE A 142 11.18 13.20 -14.69
C PHE A 142 10.88 13.52 -16.16
N ALA A 143 11.04 14.79 -16.56
CA ALA A 143 10.84 15.23 -17.95
C ALA A 143 11.90 14.70 -18.92
N LYS A 144 13.16 14.57 -18.47
CA LYS A 144 14.26 14.03 -19.29
C LYS A 144 14.26 12.51 -19.38
N GLY A 145 13.71 11.85 -18.36
CA GLY A 145 13.88 10.42 -18.12
C GLY A 145 15.25 10.09 -17.52
N THR A 146 15.42 8.84 -17.10
CA THR A 146 16.65 8.41 -16.41
C THR A 146 17.14 7.04 -16.87
N ARG A 147 18.32 6.65 -16.38
CA ARG A 147 18.89 5.32 -16.55
C ARG A 147 18.96 4.67 -15.18
N LEU A 148 18.62 3.39 -15.14
CA LEU A 148 18.62 2.57 -13.94
C LEU A 148 19.36 1.27 -14.24
N VAL A 149 19.92 0.67 -13.20
CA VAL A 149 20.52 -0.66 -13.23
C VAL A 149 19.69 -1.57 -12.34
N ASP A 150 19.31 -2.72 -12.88
CA ASP A 150 18.66 -3.79 -12.12
C ASP A 150 19.57 -5.03 -12.20
N PRO A 151 20.08 -5.54 -11.06
CA PRO A 151 20.95 -6.71 -11.05
C PRO A 151 20.19 -8.02 -11.28
N ASN A 152 18.85 -7.97 -11.34
CA ASN A 152 17.98 -9.13 -11.48
C ASN A 152 17.49 -9.38 -12.91
N ILE A 153 17.93 -8.57 -13.88
CA ILE A 153 17.65 -8.74 -15.31
C ILE A 153 18.92 -9.10 -16.09
N ASP A 154 18.73 -9.78 -17.21
CA ASP A 154 19.78 -10.13 -18.17
C ASP A 154 19.68 -9.34 -19.48
N GLU A 155 18.49 -8.86 -19.84
CA GLU A 155 18.24 -8.01 -21.00
C GLU A 155 17.76 -6.60 -20.60
N PRO A 156 18.19 -5.55 -21.33
CA PRO A 156 17.74 -4.20 -21.04
C PRO A 156 16.26 -4.03 -21.42
N LYS A 157 15.54 -3.23 -20.64
CA LYS A 157 14.13 -2.91 -20.90
C LYS A 157 13.86 -1.43 -20.73
N ARG A 158 12.83 -0.94 -21.43
CA ARG A 158 12.33 0.42 -21.26
C ARG A 158 11.12 0.39 -20.34
N ILE A 159 11.06 1.29 -19.37
CA ILE A 159 9.94 1.39 -18.46
C ILE A 159 9.33 2.79 -18.47
N TRP A 160 8.03 2.87 -18.18
CA TRP A 160 7.30 4.11 -17.97
C TRP A 160 6.58 4.05 -16.64
N LEU A 161 6.71 5.12 -15.84
CA LEU A 161 5.86 5.33 -14.69
C LEU A 161 4.60 6.04 -15.15
N VAL A 162 3.45 5.44 -14.90
CA VAL A 162 2.16 5.88 -15.42
C VAL A 162 1.18 6.09 -14.27
N ARG A 163 0.44 7.19 -14.31
CA ARG A 163 -0.71 7.44 -13.44
C ARG A 163 -2.00 7.09 -14.18
N SER A 164 -2.81 6.22 -13.58
CA SER A 164 -4.16 5.91 -14.06
C SER A 164 -5.21 6.32 -13.03
N THR A 165 -6.20 7.09 -13.50
CA THR A 165 -7.13 7.81 -12.65
C THR A 165 -8.57 7.55 -13.09
N ILE A 166 -9.41 7.19 -12.13
CA ILE A 166 -10.87 7.08 -12.26
C ILE A 166 -11.50 8.21 -11.47
N GLU A 167 -12.35 8.99 -12.12
CA GLU A 167 -13.11 10.10 -11.54
C GLU A 167 -14.56 9.66 -11.30
N ASP A 168 -15.22 10.21 -10.28
CA ASP A 168 -16.67 10.07 -10.10
C ASP A 168 -17.44 11.30 -10.59
N GLY A 169 -18.77 11.19 -10.65
CA GLY A 169 -19.64 12.22 -11.22
C GLY A 169 -19.98 13.38 -10.28
N ARG A 170 -19.39 13.45 -9.08
CA ARG A 170 -19.71 14.52 -8.13
C ARG A 170 -19.08 15.84 -8.57
N LEU A 171 -19.91 16.87 -8.65
CA LEU A 171 -19.51 18.21 -9.08
C LEU A 171 -18.97 19.00 -7.88
N GLU A 172 -17.70 18.83 -7.56
CA GLU A 172 -16.97 19.66 -6.58
C GLU A 172 -15.97 20.61 -7.28
N ARG A 173 -15.53 21.66 -6.57
CA ARG A 173 -14.51 22.60 -7.10
C ARG A 173 -13.16 21.95 -7.40
N ALA A 174 -12.85 20.83 -6.72
CA ALA A 174 -11.71 19.98 -7.00
C ALA A 174 -12.21 18.67 -7.60
N LYS A 175 -11.49 18.15 -8.60
CA LYS A 175 -11.78 16.82 -9.18
C LYS A 175 -11.78 15.78 -8.07
N ARG A 176 -12.87 15.02 -7.94
CA ARG A 176 -12.94 13.93 -6.97
C ARG A 176 -12.51 12.64 -7.63
N LEU A 177 -11.36 12.14 -7.20
CA LEU A 177 -10.81 10.88 -7.67
C LEU A 177 -11.55 9.74 -6.97
N ALA A 178 -12.23 8.90 -7.75
CA ALA A 178 -12.80 7.66 -7.26
C ALA A 178 -11.69 6.63 -6.97
N HIS A 179 -10.65 6.64 -7.81
CA HIS A 179 -9.46 5.82 -7.62
C HIS A 179 -8.29 6.41 -8.39
N GLU A 180 -7.08 6.34 -7.84
CA GLU A 180 -5.84 6.68 -8.51
C GLU A 180 -4.78 5.63 -8.17
N ARG A 181 -4.01 5.22 -9.18
CA ARG A 181 -2.84 4.37 -8.95
C ARG A 181 -1.69 4.72 -9.89
N LEU A 182 -0.49 4.44 -9.39
CA LEU A 182 0.71 4.40 -10.21
C LEU A 182 0.92 2.96 -10.70
N ILE A 183 1.39 2.82 -11.94
CA ILE A 183 1.78 1.55 -12.56
C ILE A 183 3.13 1.75 -13.24
N VAL A 184 3.97 0.71 -13.25
CA VAL A 184 5.13 0.65 -14.14
C VAL A 184 4.75 -0.19 -15.35
N VAL A 185 4.93 0.36 -16.54
CA VAL A 185 4.79 -0.37 -17.80
C VAL A 185 6.19 -0.64 -18.32
N SER A 186 6.52 -1.89 -18.60
CA SER A 186 7.78 -2.28 -19.22
C SER A 186 7.58 -2.71 -20.67
N LEU A 187 8.57 -2.44 -21.51
CA LEU A 187 8.70 -2.96 -22.86
C LEU A 187 10.04 -3.68 -22.99
N ASP A 188 9.95 -4.96 -23.31
CA ASP A 188 11.07 -5.83 -23.67
C ASP A 188 10.80 -6.54 -25.01
N ARG A 189 11.51 -7.63 -25.31
CA ARG A 189 11.31 -8.42 -26.54
C ARG A 189 9.97 -9.18 -26.57
N SER A 190 9.39 -9.48 -25.42
CA SER A 190 8.11 -10.18 -25.26
C SER A 190 6.92 -9.23 -25.44
N GLY A 191 7.13 -7.93 -25.26
CA GLY A 191 6.14 -6.89 -25.52
C GLY A 191 5.91 -5.99 -24.32
N PHE A 192 4.74 -5.35 -24.28
CA PHE A 192 4.34 -4.55 -23.13
C PHE A 192 3.87 -5.43 -21.98
N GLN A 193 4.29 -5.08 -20.78
CA GLN A 193 3.83 -5.69 -19.53
C GLN A 193 3.59 -4.59 -18.50
N ALA A 194 2.60 -4.79 -17.63
CA ALA A 194 2.30 -3.88 -16.53
C ALA A 194 2.67 -4.57 -15.22
N THR A 195 3.35 -3.85 -14.34
CA THR A 195 3.76 -4.33 -13.02
C THR A 195 3.65 -3.22 -11.98
N SER A 196 3.82 -3.60 -10.71
CA SER A 196 3.77 -2.65 -9.61
C SER A 196 4.91 -1.62 -9.67
N PRO A 197 4.67 -0.36 -9.28
CA PRO A 197 5.72 0.64 -9.13
C PRO A 197 6.83 0.25 -8.16
N SER A 198 6.57 -0.70 -7.27
CA SER A 198 7.58 -1.19 -6.32
C SER A 198 8.76 -1.88 -7.02
N TYR A 199 8.64 -2.26 -8.30
CA TYR A 199 9.77 -2.68 -9.14
C TYR A 199 10.92 -1.66 -9.15
N LEU A 200 10.62 -0.37 -9.01
CA LEU A 200 11.66 0.68 -8.94
C LEU A 200 12.55 0.57 -7.69
N LEU A 201 12.16 -0.20 -6.67
CA LEU A 201 12.97 -0.44 -5.47
C LEU A 201 14.12 -1.42 -5.73
N ASP A 202 14.01 -2.25 -6.76
CA ASP A 202 15.09 -3.14 -7.23
C ASP A 202 16.08 -2.42 -8.14
N CYS A 203 15.78 -1.18 -8.51
CA CYS A 203 16.57 -0.38 -9.44
C CYS A 203 17.53 0.58 -8.72
N LEU A 204 18.75 0.70 -9.25
CA LEU A 204 19.79 1.59 -8.74
C LEU A 204 20.22 2.61 -9.81
N PRO A 205 20.73 3.79 -9.40
CA PRO A 205 21.42 4.65 -10.35
C PRO A 205 22.70 3.95 -10.86
N PRO A 206 22.99 4.05 -12.18
CA PRO A 206 24.19 3.45 -12.76
C PRO A 206 25.48 3.99 -12.15
N GLU A 207 26.51 3.16 -12.13
CA GLU A 207 27.87 3.58 -11.82
C GLU A 207 28.56 4.09 -13.09
N GLY A 208 28.68 5.41 -13.20
CA GLY A 208 29.32 6.06 -14.34
C GLY A 208 28.43 6.13 -15.59
N GLU A 209 29.06 6.40 -16.74
CA GLU A 209 28.37 6.45 -18.02
C GLU A 209 28.12 5.03 -18.53
N VAL A 210 26.84 4.73 -18.81
CA VAL A 210 26.45 3.46 -19.43
C VAL A 210 26.02 3.73 -20.87
N GLU A 211 26.52 2.92 -21.79
CA GLU A 211 26.13 2.96 -23.20
C GLU A 211 24.63 2.67 -23.36
N LEU A 212 24.00 3.41 -24.27
CA LEU A 212 22.58 3.26 -24.55
C LEU A 212 22.35 2.07 -25.47
N PRO A 213 21.64 1.01 -25.02
CA PRO A 213 21.24 -0.04 -25.94
C PRO A 213 20.23 0.53 -26.94
N ALA A 214 20.24 -0.01 -28.17
CA ALA A 214 19.27 0.30 -29.19
C ALA A 214 17.93 -0.39 -28.88
N LEU A 215 17.19 0.12 -27.88
CA LEU A 215 15.83 -0.31 -27.58
C LEU A 215 14.81 0.57 -28.32
N PRO A 216 13.88 -0.03 -29.08
CA PRO A 216 12.85 0.74 -29.78
C PRO A 216 12.01 1.54 -28.78
N ARG A 217 11.78 2.81 -29.08
CA ARG A 217 10.81 3.65 -28.36
C ARG A 217 9.51 3.64 -29.18
N PRO A 218 8.42 3.04 -28.66
CA PRO A 218 7.14 3.04 -29.35
C PRO A 218 6.59 4.46 -29.45
N GLU A 219 5.67 4.69 -30.38
CA GLU A 219 4.89 5.94 -30.41
C GLU A 219 4.06 6.08 -29.15
N ASP A 220 4.02 7.27 -28.56
CA ASP A 220 3.29 7.55 -27.31
C ASP A 220 1.81 7.15 -27.42
N LYS A 221 1.20 7.31 -28.61
CA LYS A 221 -0.19 6.90 -28.87
C LYS A 221 -0.41 5.39 -28.73
N LYS A 222 0.54 4.58 -29.21
CA LYS A 222 0.46 3.11 -29.10
C LYS A 222 0.58 2.67 -27.65
N LEU A 223 1.50 3.29 -26.91
CA LEU A 223 1.68 3.05 -25.47
C LEU A 223 0.42 3.44 -24.70
N GLN A 224 -0.11 4.65 -24.91
CA GLN A 224 -1.33 5.12 -24.24
C GLN A 224 -2.54 4.23 -24.50
N LEU A 225 -2.72 3.76 -25.75
CA LEU A 225 -3.81 2.85 -26.09
C LEU A 225 -3.67 1.52 -25.33
N TRP A 226 -2.48 0.91 -25.36
CA TRP A 226 -2.22 -0.34 -24.65
C TRP A 226 -2.45 -0.18 -23.14
N ILE A 227 -2.00 0.92 -22.54
CA ILE A 227 -2.25 1.20 -21.11
C ILE A 227 -3.74 1.34 -20.84
N TYR A 228 -4.47 2.04 -21.71
CA TYR A 228 -5.90 2.24 -21.50
C TYR A 228 -6.63 0.90 -21.47
N GLU A 229 -6.40 0.05 -22.49
CA GLU A 229 -7.02 -1.27 -22.65
C GLU A 229 -6.61 -2.26 -21.55
N GLU A 230 -5.30 -2.40 -21.28
CA GLU A 230 -4.81 -3.46 -20.38
C GLU A 230 -4.83 -3.07 -18.90
N VAL A 231 -4.84 -1.77 -18.58
CA VAL A 231 -4.66 -1.27 -17.22
C VAL A 231 -5.84 -0.40 -16.77
N THR A 232 -6.23 0.60 -17.54
CA THR A 232 -7.22 1.59 -17.10
C THR A 232 -8.65 1.03 -17.18
N GLU A 233 -9.01 0.26 -18.20
CA GLU A 233 -10.34 -0.37 -18.30
C GLU A 233 -10.55 -1.40 -17.19
N LYS A 234 -9.58 -2.29 -16.95
CA LYS A 234 -9.64 -3.26 -15.85
C LYS A 234 -9.70 -2.58 -14.47
N GLN A 235 -9.02 -1.43 -14.32
CA GLN A 235 -9.15 -0.60 -13.13
C GLN A 235 -10.56 -0.05 -12.98
N LEU A 236 -11.16 0.47 -14.05
CA LEU A 236 -12.52 0.99 -14.04
C LEU A 236 -13.53 -0.07 -13.62
N GLU A 237 -13.44 -1.28 -14.19
CA GLU A 237 -14.30 -2.42 -13.83
C GLU A 237 -14.16 -2.78 -12.34
N SER A 238 -12.93 -2.90 -11.85
CA SER A 238 -12.66 -3.22 -10.44
C SER A 238 -13.19 -2.14 -9.49
N VAL A 239 -13.01 -0.87 -9.85
CA VAL A 239 -13.50 0.28 -9.08
C VAL A 239 -15.02 0.34 -9.11
N HIS A 240 -15.66 0.01 -10.24
CA HIS A 240 -17.11 -0.06 -10.34
C HIS A 240 -17.68 -1.09 -9.36
N ALA A 241 -17.17 -2.32 -9.37
CA ALA A 241 -17.63 -3.37 -8.46
C ALA A 241 -17.48 -2.94 -6.98
N LEU A 242 -16.34 -2.37 -6.60
CA LEU A 242 -16.10 -1.90 -5.23
C LEU A 242 -17.04 -0.75 -4.84
N ARG A 243 -17.25 0.22 -5.75
CA ARG A 243 -18.10 1.39 -5.48
C ARG A 243 -19.56 1.02 -5.44
N GLU A 244 -20.01 0.06 -6.23
CA GLU A 244 -21.36 -0.48 -6.20
C GLU A 244 -21.67 -1.10 -4.82
N GLU A 245 -20.80 -1.98 -4.33
CA GLU A 245 -20.93 -2.58 -3.00
C GLU A 245 -20.94 -1.52 -1.88
N GLU A 246 -20.01 -0.56 -1.91
CA GLU A 246 -19.94 0.53 -0.94
C GLU A 246 -21.19 1.42 -0.97
N CYS A 247 -21.70 1.74 -2.17
CA CYS A 247 -22.87 2.60 -2.33
C CYS A 247 -24.15 1.90 -1.89
N GLU A 248 -24.33 0.61 -2.20
CA GLU A 248 -25.51 -0.14 -1.77
C GLU A 248 -25.55 -0.27 -0.25
N LEU A 249 -24.42 -0.59 0.39
CA LEU A 249 -24.33 -0.63 1.85
C LEU A 249 -24.71 0.74 2.46
N ARG A 250 -24.18 1.83 1.92
CA ARG A 250 -24.52 3.19 2.37
C ARG A 250 -25.98 3.55 2.13
N ARG A 251 -26.55 3.11 1.00
CA ARG A 251 -27.94 3.38 0.62
C ARG A 251 -28.90 2.75 1.62
N GLU A 252 -28.68 1.47 1.96
CA GLU A 252 -29.46 0.75 2.98
C GLU A 252 -29.46 1.52 4.31
N TYR A 253 -28.27 1.81 4.85
CA TYR A 253 -28.14 2.55 6.11
C TYR A 253 -28.77 3.95 6.08
N LEU A 254 -28.59 4.70 4.99
CA LEU A 254 -29.16 6.03 4.84
C LEU A 254 -30.68 5.99 4.80
N LEU A 255 -31.26 5.04 4.06
CA LEU A 255 -32.70 4.88 3.95
C LEU A 255 -33.32 4.56 5.32
N ASP A 256 -32.76 3.60 6.05
CA ASP A 256 -33.24 3.22 7.38
C ASP A 256 -33.15 4.41 8.35
N THR A 257 -31.97 5.04 8.45
CA THR A 257 -31.73 6.14 9.37
C THR A 257 -32.65 7.34 9.11
N PHE A 258 -32.80 7.76 7.85
CA PHE A 258 -33.68 8.88 7.53
C PHE A 258 -35.15 8.51 7.70
N THR A 259 -35.54 7.27 7.43
CA THR A 259 -36.92 6.80 7.64
C THR A 259 -37.28 6.87 9.11
N ASP A 260 -36.43 6.34 9.99
CA ASP A 260 -36.64 6.36 11.44
C ASP A 260 -36.72 7.80 11.98
N LEU A 261 -35.78 8.67 11.58
CA LEU A 261 -35.78 10.08 11.99
C LEU A 261 -37.03 10.81 11.51
N ILE A 262 -37.46 10.59 10.26
CA ILE A 262 -38.66 11.24 9.73
C ILE A 262 -39.91 10.75 10.47
N LEU A 263 -40.03 9.44 10.72
CA LEU A 263 -41.16 8.86 11.46
C LEU A 263 -41.23 9.39 12.89
N GLU A 264 -40.10 9.48 13.60
CA GLU A 264 -40.02 10.06 14.94
C GLU A 264 -40.57 11.51 14.94
N ARG A 265 -40.06 12.36 14.04
CA ARG A 265 -40.50 13.77 13.95
C ARG A 265 -41.95 13.90 13.49
N GLN A 266 -42.44 12.99 12.64
CA GLN A 266 -43.84 12.96 12.23
C GLN A 266 -44.77 12.58 13.39
N SER A 267 -44.36 11.65 14.26
CA SER A 267 -45.10 11.32 15.48
C SER A 267 -45.19 12.53 16.41
N GLU A 268 -44.06 13.19 16.69
CA GLU A 268 -44.02 14.42 17.51
C GLU A 268 -44.94 15.50 16.93
N LEU A 269 -44.98 15.65 15.61
CA LEU A 269 -45.86 16.61 14.94
C LEU A 269 -47.34 16.25 15.10
N ASN A 270 -47.69 14.97 15.00
CA ASN A 270 -49.06 14.50 15.20
C ASN A 270 -49.53 14.77 16.64
N ASP A 271 -48.67 14.53 17.63
CA ASP A 271 -48.97 14.79 19.05
C ASP A 271 -49.25 16.28 19.30
N LEU A 272 -48.40 17.17 18.74
CA LEU A 272 -48.61 18.62 18.80
C LEU A 272 -49.93 19.05 18.12
N GLN A 273 -50.27 18.44 16.98
CA GLN A 273 -51.52 18.73 16.28
C GLN A 273 -52.74 18.24 17.08
N GLN A 274 -52.65 17.11 17.78
CA GLN A 274 -53.72 16.66 18.67
C GLN A 274 -53.90 17.61 19.86
N ALA A 275 -52.81 18.04 20.52
CA ALA A 275 -52.87 18.99 21.63
C ALA A 275 -53.53 20.33 21.23
N GLN A 276 -53.31 20.79 19.99
CA GLN A 276 -53.97 21.98 19.44
C GLN A 276 -55.49 21.83 19.35
N LEU A 277 -56.00 20.63 19.02
CA LEU A 277 -57.45 20.36 18.99
C LEU A 277 -58.08 20.44 20.39
N PHE A 278 -57.30 20.20 21.44
CA PHE A 278 -57.72 20.32 22.84
C PHE A 278 -57.49 21.71 23.46
N GLY A 279 -57.01 22.68 22.68
CA GLY A 279 -56.88 24.09 23.11
C GLY A 279 -55.50 24.50 23.62
N GLU A 280 -54.51 23.60 23.61
CA GLU A 280 -53.11 23.94 23.89
C GLU A 280 -52.43 24.41 22.60
N ALA A 281 -52.34 25.74 22.41
CA ALA A 281 -51.89 26.33 21.16
C ALA A 281 -50.38 26.55 21.11
N ASN A 282 -49.64 25.64 20.47
CA ASN A 282 -48.22 25.86 20.11
C ASN A 282 -47.98 25.75 18.59
N TYR A 283 -48.62 26.64 17.83
CA TYR A 283 -48.57 26.65 16.35
C TYR A 283 -47.16 26.88 15.78
N GLU A 284 -46.36 27.72 16.43
CA GLU A 284 -44.99 28.02 15.98
C GLU A 284 -44.06 26.79 16.07
N GLU A 285 -44.24 25.98 17.11
CA GLU A 285 -43.47 24.75 17.31
C GLU A 285 -43.82 23.68 16.25
N ALA A 286 -45.11 23.52 15.95
CA ALA A 286 -45.56 22.61 14.90
C ALA A 286 -45.03 23.02 13.51
N GLU A 287 -44.98 24.32 13.21
CA GLU A 287 -44.45 24.82 11.93
C GLU A 287 -42.93 24.62 11.83
N LYS A 288 -42.18 24.89 12.91
CA LYS A 288 -40.74 24.58 12.97
C LYS A 288 -40.47 23.09 12.75
N LEU A 289 -41.30 22.22 13.33
CA LEU A 289 -41.14 20.78 13.18
C LEU A 289 -41.48 20.30 11.76
N ARG A 290 -42.51 20.87 11.11
CA ARG A 290 -42.77 20.64 9.67
C ARG A 290 -41.57 21.02 8.82
N GLY A 291 -40.97 22.19 9.06
CA GLY A 291 -39.77 22.63 8.37
C GLY A 291 -38.62 21.63 8.52
N LYS A 292 -38.36 21.16 9.74
CA LYS A 292 -37.34 20.12 10.01
C LYS A 292 -37.61 18.80 9.27
N ILE A 293 -38.87 18.36 9.19
CA ILE A 293 -39.24 17.14 8.45
C ILE A 293 -38.93 17.32 6.96
N GLU A 294 -39.27 18.47 6.39
CA GLU A 294 -39.00 18.76 4.97
C GLU A 294 -37.49 18.86 4.70
N ASP A 295 -36.74 19.51 5.60
CA ASP A 295 -35.28 19.54 5.54
C ASP A 295 -34.68 18.12 5.59
N LEU A 296 -35.20 17.23 6.44
CA LEU A 296 -34.75 15.83 6.51
C LEU A 296 -35.05 15.07 5.20
N LYS A 297 -36.24 15.27 4.62
CA LYS A 297 -36.60 14.66 3.32
C LYS A 297 -35.71 15.17 2.20
N GLN A 298 -35.44 16.47 2.16
CA GLN A 298 -34.57 17.08 1.17
C GLN A 298 -33.14 16.56 1.32
N ARG A 299 -32.60 16.53 2.55
CA ARG A 299 -31.28 15.94 2.84
C ARG A 299 -31.20 14.48 2.43
N ARG A 300 -32.24 13.67 2.68
CA ARG A 300 -32.30 12.28 2.22
C ARG A 300 -32.19 12.20 0.70
N LYS A 301 -32.97 13.00 -0.01
CA LYS A 301 -32.94 13.07 -1.48
C LYS A 301 -31.56 13.45 -2.00
N ASP A 302 -30.94 14.49 -1.41
CA ASP A 302 -29.63 14.97 -1.82
C ASP A 302 -28.53 13.93 -1.57
N ARG A 303 -28.59 13.22 -0.43
CA ARG A 303 -27.64 12.14 -0.12
C ARG A 303 -27.78 10.94 -1.05
N LEU A 304 -29.00 10.57 -1.42
CA LEU A 304 -29.22 9.50 -2.41
C LEU A 304 -28.71 9.91 -3.79
N ALA A 305 -28.95 11.15 -4.21
CA ALA A 305 -28.42 11.67 -5.47
C ALA A 305 -26.87 11.73 -5.47
N GLU A 306 -26.25 12.02 -4.33
CA GLU A 306 -24.79 11.98 -4.17
C GLU A 306 -24.25 10.55 -4.37
N LEU A 307 -24.92 9.51 -3.85
CA LEU A 307 -24.55 8.12 -4.10
C LEU A 307 -24.67 7.76 -5.58
N ASP A 308 -25.72 8.21 -6.26
CA ASP A 308 -25.88 7.96 -7.70
C ASP A 308 -24.76 8.62 -8.50
N GLN A 309 -24.28 9.80 -8.09
CA GLN A 309 -23.11 10.45 -8.69
C GLN A 309 -21.80 9.70 -8.40
N MET A 310 -21.66 9.05 -7.25
CA MET A 310 -20.48 8.20 -6.94
C MET A 310 -20.34 7.01 -7.90
N LEU A 311 -21.45 6.51 -8.44
CA LEU A 311 -21.47 5.41 -9.41
C LEU A 311 -21.24 5.87 -10.86
N GLN A 312 -21.29 7.18 -11.12
CA GLN A 312 -20.97 7.74 -12.44
C GLN A 312 -19.46 7.81 -12.63
N LEU A 313 -18.83 6.66 -12.81
CA LEU A 313 -17.39 6.53 -12.94
C LEU A 313 -16.92 6.78 -14.37
N ARG A 314 -15.80 7.48 -14.51
CA ARG A 314 -15.14 7.75 -15.79
C ARG A 314 -13.65 7.56 -15.67
N ALA A 315 -13.07 6.84 -16.62
CA ALA A 315 -11.63 6.72 -16.77
C ALA A 315 -11.05 7.94 -17.48
N SER A 316 -10.03 8.55 -16.87
CA SER A 316 -9.19 9.54 -17.54
C SER A 316 -8.16 8.87 -18.44
N LEU A 317 -7.65 9.60 -19.44
CA LEU A 317 -6.51 9.11 -20.22
C LEU A 317 -5.29 8.91 -19.30
N PRO A 318 -4.55 7.79 -19.45
CA PRO A 318 -3.39 7.53 -18.62
C PRO A 318 -2.30 8.58 -18.85
N GLU A 319 -1.73 9.07 -17.76
CA GLU A 319 -0.68 10.09 -17.76
C GLU A 319 0.68 9.42 -17.59
N ILE A 320 1.55 9.59 -18.59
CA ILE A 320 2.94 9.12 -18.52
C ILE A 320 3.74 10.16 -17.75
N LEU A 321 4.23 9.80 -16.56
CA LEU A 321 4.94 10.72 -15.67
C LEU A 321 6.42 10.82 -16.01
N THR A 322 7.06 9.70 -16.35
CA THR A 322 8.46 9.64 -16.74
C THR A 322 8.77 8.31 -17.45
N GLU A 323 9.91 8.26 -18.13
CA GLU A 323 10.47 7.06 -18.72
C GLU A 323 11.88 6.77 -18.20
N ALA A 324 12.24 5.49 -18.12
CA ALA A 324 13.60 5.08 -17.80
C ALA A 324 14.05 3.90 -18.67
N LEU A 325 15.36 3.85 -18.95
CA LEU A 325 16.00 2.61 -19.41
C LEU A 325 16.55 1.86 -18.21
N VAL A 326 16.18 0.59 -18.07
CA VAL A 326 16.72 -0.31 -17.06
C VAL A 326 17.70 -1.25 -17.74
N LEU A 327 18.91 -1.30 -17.21
CA LEU A 327 20.05 -2.02 -17.77
C LEU A 327 20.49 -3.12 -16.80
N PRO A 328 20.96 -4.27 -17.30
CA PRO A 328 21.62 -5.26 -16.46
C PRO A 328 22.94 -4.69 -15.90
N VAL A 329 23.45 -5.27 -14.82
CA VAL A 329 24.78 -4.92 -14.30
C VAL A 329 25.85 -5.24 -15.36
N PRO A 330 26.79 -4.33 -15.67
CA PRO A 330 27.87 -4.60 -16.62
C PRO A 330 28.72 -5.77 -16.15
N VAL A 331 28.73 -6.87 -16.91
CA VAL A 331 29.65 -8.00 -16.70
C VAL A 331 30.92 -7.67 -17.49
N ALA A 332 31.95 -7.15 -16.83
CA ALA A 332 33.27 -7.07 -17.46
C ALA A 332 33.79 -8.49 -17.70
N LEU A 333 33.99 -8.85 -18.97
CA LEU A 333 34.80 -10.00 -19.35
C LEU A 333 36.23 -9.73 -18.86
N GLU A 334 36.70 -10.56 -17.94
CA GLU A 334 38.08 -10.66 -17.47
C GLU A 334 38.60 -9.45 -16.66
N GLU A 335 38.74 -9.62 -15.33
CA GLU A 335 39.95 -9.21 -14.57
C GLU A 335 39.88 -9.60 -13.08
N GLU A 336 41.06 -9.84 -12.54
CA GLU A 336 41.43 -10.57 -11.33
C GLU A 336 41.30 -9.75 -10.03
N GLU A 337 40.11 -9.50 -9.47
CA GLU A 337 39.90 -9.26 -8.02
C GLU A 337 38.43 -9.45 -7.62
N PRO A 338 38.11 -10.03 -6.43
CA PRO A 338 36.74 -10.25 -5.98
C PRO A 338 36.15 -8.97 -5.38
N VAL A 339 35.94 -7.95 -6.22
CA VAL A 339 35.06 -6.85 -5.86
C VAL A 339 33.64 -7.42 -5.82
N LYS A 340 32.89 -7.19 -4.73
CA LYS A 340 31.48 -7.59 -4.56
C LYS A 340 30.61 -6.97 -5.67
N ARG A 341 30.58 -7.63 -6.84
CA ARG A 341 29.81 -7.26 -8.03
C ARG A 341 28.55 -8.12 -8.02
N GLY A 342 27.39 -7.51 -8.24
CA GLY A 342 26.12 -8.23 -8.32
C GLY A 342 26.22 -9.38 -9.32
N VAL A 343 25.69 -10.53 -8.95
CA VAL A 343 25.62 -11.68 -9.85
C VAL A 343 24.35 -11.49 -10.67
N PRO A 344 24.44 -11.39 -12.02
CA PRO A 344 23.24 -11.35 -12.85
C PRO A 344 22.39 -12.57 -12.52
N MET A 345 21.18 -12.36 -12.04
CA MET A 345 20.24 -13.46 -11.89
C MET A 345 19.84 -13.90 -13.31
N ARG A 346 20.49 -14.95 -13.82
CA ARG A 346 19.97 -15.62 -15.00
C ARG A 346 18.68 -16.33 -14.57
N ARG A 347 17.56 -15.64 -14.77
CA ARG A 347 16.23 -16.21 -14.53
C ARG A 347 16.06 -17.41 -15.46
N ASP A 348 15.66 -18.52 -14.87
CA ASP A 348 15.26 -19.72 -15.59
C ASP A 348 13.76 -19.84 -15.34
N ASP A 349 12.97 -19.21 -16.21
CA ASP A 349 11.52 -19.07 -16.07
C ASP A 349 10.84 -20.44 -15.88
N GLU A 350 11.41 -21.49 -16.48
CA GLU A 350 10.99 -22.87 -16.28
C GLU A 350 11.18 -23.32 -14.83
N VAL A 351 12.33 -23.03 -14.23
CA VAL A 351 12.63 -23.36 -12.83
C VAL A 351 11.74 -22.59 -11.86
N GLU A 352 11.50 -21.31 -12.14
CA GLU A 352 10.61 -20.45 -11.33
C GLU A 352 9.17 -20.95 -11.38
N ALA A 353 8.64 -21.22 -12.58
CA ALA A 353 7.30 -21.78 -12.77
C ALA A 353 7.13 -23.13 -12.05
N ILE A 354 8.13 -24.01 -12.12
CA ILE A 354 8.11 -25.30 -11.40
C ILE A 354 8.13 -25.07 -9.88
N ALA A 355 8.96 -24.15 -9.38
CA ALA A 355 9.05 -23.86 -7.96
C ALA A 355 7.74 -23.30 -7.40
N MET A 356 7.12 -22.36 -8.13
CA MET A 356 5.82 -21.79 -7.80
C MET A 356 4.71 -22.85 -7.79
N ASP A 357 4.67 -23.72 -8.79
CA ASP A 357 3.69 -24.81 -8.86
C ASP A 357 3.88 -25.81 -7.70
N VAL A 358 5.12 -26.19 -7.37
CA VAL A 358 5.43 -27.07 -6.23
C VAL A 358 4.97 -26.43 -4.91
N ALA A 359 5.29 -25.15 -4.69
CA ALA A 359 4.87 -24.41 -3.50
C ALA A 359 3.34 -24.33 -3.37
N MET A 360 2.64 -23.96 -4.46
CA MET A 360 1.18 -23.89 -4.47
C MET A 360 0.51 -25.26 -4.26
N ARG A 361 1.04 -26.33 -4.88
CA ARG A 361 0.53 -27.69 -4.67
C ARG A 361 0.72 -28.16 -3.23
N TYR A 362 1.86 -27.84 -2.63
CA TYR A 362 2.13 -28.16 -1.22
C TYR A 362 1.20 -27.41 -0.26
N GLU A 363 0.90 -26.14 -0.51
CA GLU A 363 -0.10 -25.42 0.28
C GLU A 363 -1.49 -26.07 0.15
N ARG A 364 -1.94 -26.32 -1.08
CA ARG A 364 -3.25 -26.93 -1.35
C ARG A 364 -3.40 -28.31 -0.71
N SER A 365 -2.36 -29.15 -0.73
CA SER A 365 -2.41 -30.51 -0.16
C SER A 365 -2.62 -30.51 1.36
N ARG A 366 -2.28 -29.41 2.03
CA ARG A 366 -2.50 -29.21 3.48
C ARG A 366 -3.79 -28.46 3.81
N GLY A 367 -4.66 -28.24 2.82
CA GLY A 367 -5.91 -27.51 2.98
C GLY A 367 -5.77 -25.98 2.99
N TRP A 368 -4.60 -25.45 2.63
CA TRP A 368 -4.41 -24.01 2.47
C TRP A 368 -4.86 -23.54 1.09
N LYS A 369 -5.22 -22.26 0.99
CA LYS A 369 -5.62 -21.59 -0.26
C LYS A 369 -4.53 -20.60 -0.69
N PRO A 370 -3.60 -20.99 -1.57
CA PRO A 370 -2.57 -20.10 -2.09
C PRO A 370 -3.10 -19.24 -3.25
N PHE A 371 -2.68 -17.99 -3.26
CA PHE A 371 -2.90 -16.98 -4.30
C PHE A 371 -1.54 -16.46 -4.76
N ASP A 372 -1.30 -16.45 -6.07
CA ASP A 372 -0.12 -15.83 -6.67
C ASP A 372 -0.29 -14.31 -6.63
N VAL A 373 0.67 -13.63 -6.00
CA VAL A 373 0.74 -12.17 -5.90
C VAL A 373 2.11 -11.63 -6.31
N SER A 374 2.92 -12.45 -7.00
CA SER A 374 4.28 -12.11 -7.45
C SER A 374 4.33 -10.83 -8.30
N GLN A 375 3.26 -10.53 -9.03
CA GLN A 375 3.12 -9.33 -9.88
C GLN A 375 2.45 -8.13 -9.18
N GLU A 376 1.96 -8.29 -7.94
CA GLU A 376 1.29 -7.21 -7.20
C GLU A 376 2.28 -6.26 -6.51
N GLY A 377 3.58 -6.59 -6.52
CA GLY A 377 4.65 -5.77 -5.94
C GLY A 377 4.68 -5.80 -4.41
N GLU A 378 4.18 -6.89 -3.83
CA GLU A 378 4.09 -7.12 -2.40
C GLU A 378 5.43 -7.57 -1.77
N HIS A 379 6.42 -7.88 -2.61
CA HIS A 379 7.74 -8.39 -2.24
C HIS A 379 7.69 -9.75 -1.50
N TYR A 380 6.73 -10.58 -1.93
CA TYR A 380 6.65 -12.03 -1.73
C TYR A 380 5.77 -12.62 -2.85
N ASP A 381 5.94 -13.90 -3.16
CA ASP A 381 5.30 -14.50 -4.34
C ASP A 381 3.89 -15.04 -4.09
N ILE A 382 3.65 -15.67 -2.92
CA ILE A 382 2.39 -16.37 -2.63
C ILE A 382 1.79 -15.88 -1.31
N ARG A 383 0.53 -15.45 -1.36
CA ARG A 383 -0.31 -15.29 -0.16
C ARG A 383 -1.12 -16.57 0.04
N SER A 384 -0.94 -17.25 1.15
CA SER A 384 -1.65 -18.50 1.45
C SER A 384 -2.52 -18.37 2.69
N VAL A 385 -3.81 -18.69 2.56
CA VAL A 385 -4.80 -18.60 3.65
C VAL A 385 -5.12 -20.00 4.17
N GLY A 386 -4.89 -20.23 5.46
CA GLY A 386 -5.15 -21.49 6.12
C GLY A 386 -6.62 -21.68 6.51
N PRO A 387 -7.01 -22.90 6.93
CA PRO A 387 -8.40 -23.24 7.23
C PRO A 387 -9.05 -22.41 8.33
N ASN A 388 -8.27 -21.89 9.28
CA ASN A 388 -8.78 -21.06 10.38
C ASN A 388 -8.61 -19.55 10.12
N GLY A 389 -8.29 -19.17 8.88
CA GLY A 389 -8.10 -17.78 8.46
C GLY A 389 -6.69 -17.22 8.71
N GLU A 390 -5.77 -18.03 9.21
CA GLU A 390 -4.36 -17.66 9.32
C GLU A 390 -3.75 -17.39 7.94
N LYS A 391 -2.79 -16.46 7.86
CA LYS A 391 -2.15 -16.08 6.60
C LYS A 391 -0.65 -16.33 6.64
N ARG A 392 -0.13 -16.90 5.56
CA ARG A 392 1.30 -17.02 5.26
C ARG A 392 1.65 -16.20 4.04
N TYR A 393 2.80 -15.56 4.11
CA TYR A 393 3.38 -14.81 3.01
C TYR A 393 4.67 -15.51 2.64
N ILE A 394 4.70 -16.07 1.43
CA ILE A 394 5.69 -17.04 1.02
C ILE A 394 6.50 -16.45 -0.12
N GLU A 395 7.81 -16.35 0.10
CA GLU A 395 8.82 -16.11 -0.93
C GLU A 395 9.31 -17.44 -1.48
N VAL A 396 9.34 -17.64 -2.80
CA VAL A 396 9.67 -18.90 -3.45
C VAL A 396 10.98 -18.79 -4.24
N LYS A 397 12.00 -19.56 -3.85
CA LYS A 397 13.28 -19.61 -4.58
C LYS A 397 13.47 -20.99 -5.22
N GLY A 398 13.48 -21.01 -6.55
CA GLY A 398 13.73 -22.22 -7.35
C GLY A 398 15.19 -22.43 -7.72
N ARG A 399 15.64 -23.69 -7.77
CA ARG A 399 16.97 -24.10 -8.27
C ARG A 399 16.85 -25.34 -9.15
N ALA A 400 17.51 -25.33 -10.31
CA ALA A 400 17.56 -26.48 -11.21
C ALA A 400 18.22 -27.71 -10.53
N LYS A 401 19.25 -27.47 -9.71
CA LYS A 401 19.88 -28.45 -8.81
C LYS A 401 19.73 -27.94 -7.37
N SER A 402 20.83 -27.80 -6.62
CA SER A 402 20.90 -27.10 -5.34
C SER A 402 21.94 -25.98 -5.43
N GLY A 403 21.95 -25.06 -4.47
CA GLY A 403 22.92 -23.96 -4.42
C GLY A 403 22.47 -22.78 -3.58
N ALA A 404 23.30 -21.74 -3.53
CA ALA A 404 22.98 -20.48 -2.88
C ALA A 404 21.73 -19.82 -3.49
N ILE A 405 20.94 -19.15 -2.66
CA ILE A 405 19.80 -18.34 -3.09
C ILE A 405 20.14 -16.85 -3.01
N ILE A 406 19.43 -16.03 -3.77
CA ILE A 406 19.56 -14.58 -3.69
C ILE A 406 18.18 -14.02 -3.37
N LEU A 407 18.13 -13.12 -2.39
CA LEU A 407 16.97 -12.29 -2.04
C LEU A 407 17.24 -10.86 -2.53
N THR A 408 16.22 -10.19 -3.05
CA THR A 408 16.32 -8.75 -3.27
C THR A 408 16.24 -8.00 -1.93
N GLY A 409 16.69 -6.75 -1.89
CA GLY A 409 16.57 -5.91 -0.70
C GLY A 409 15.11 -5.77 -0.23
N PRO A 410 14.17 -5.39 -1.11
CA PRO A 410 12.76 -5.33 -0.77
C PRO A 410 12.16 -6.65 -0.26
N GLU A 411 12.55 -7.81 -0.82
CA GLU A 411 12.13 -9.14 -0.34
C GLU A 411 12.65 -9.41 1.08
N ALA A 412 13.94 -9.21 1.32
CA ALA A 412 14.54 -9.40 2.64
C ALA A 412 13.91 -8.48 3.70
N ASP A 413 13.63 -7.24 3.33
CA ASP A 413 12.97 -6.27 4.21
C ASP A 413 11.52 -6.66 4.52
N LYS A 414 10.75 -7.08 3.52
CA LYS A 414 9.37 -7.56 3.70
C LYS A 414 9.32 -8.81 4.57
N LEU A 415 10.17 -9.80 4.32
CA LEU A 415 10.21 -11.02 5.11
C LEU A 415 10.61 -10.74 6.57
N ARG A 416 11.56 -9.84 6.81
CA ARG A 416 11.94 -9.42 8.18
C ARG A 416 10.78 -8.74 8.91
N GLN A 417 10.00 -7.90 8.23
CA GLN A 417 8.85 -7.23 8.82
C GLN A 417 7.72 -8.21 9.17
N LEU A 418 7.45 -9.17 8.29
CA LEU A 418 6.38 -10.14 8.48
C LEU A 418 6.68 -11.20 9.55
N GLY A 419 7.97 -11.40 9.89
CA GLY A 419 8.40 -12.24 10.99
C GLY A 419 7.84 -13.65 10.94
N ASP A 420 7.07 -14.04 11.95
CA ASP A 420 6.46 -15.36 12.07
C ASP A 420 5.43 -15.69 10.97
N ARG A 421 4.89 -14.68 10.29
CA ARG A 421 3.97 -14.84 9.14
C ARG A 421 4.71 -14.97 7.81
N ALA A 422 6.01 -14.68 7.77
CA ALA A 422 6.86 -14.85 6.60
C ALA A 422 7.42 -16.26 6.48
N TRP A 423 7.48 -16.74 5.24
CA TRP A 423 7.98 -18.05 4.89
C TRP A 423 8.87 -17.96 3.66
N LEU A 424 9.96 -18.72 3.66
CA LEU A 424 10.83 -18.90 2.50
C LEU A 424 10.77 -20.36 2.07
N TYR A 425 10.35 -20.59 0.83
CA TYR A 425 10.21 -21.90 0.22
C TYR A 425 11.32 -22.08 -0.80
N ILE A 426 12.22 -23.01 -0.53
CA ILE A 426 13.34 -23.30 -1.43
C ILE A 426 13.05 -24.61 -2.14
N VAL A 427 12.84 -24.53 -3.45
CA VAL A 427 12.58 -25.70 -4.29
C VAL A 427 13.85 -26.02 -5.07
N THR A 428 14.40 -27.21 -4.81
CA THR A 428 15.59 -27.70 -5.50
C THR A 428 15.24 -28.85 -6.44
N SER A 429 16.16 -29.14 -7.36
CA SER A 429 15.98 -30.21 -8.36
C SER A 429 14.75 -29.98 -9.25
N CYS A 430 14.41 -28.73 -9.57
CA CYS A 430 13.22 -28.39 -10.36
C CYS A 430 13.19 -29.09 -11.73
N LYS A 431 14.34 -29.25 -12.40
CA LYS A 431 14.42 -29.96 -13.70
C LYS A 431 14.47 -31.50 -13.56
N GLY A 432 14.46 -32.01 -12.33
CA GLY A 432 14.43 -33.43 -12.02
C GLY A 432 13.00 -33.98 -11.97
N LYS A 433 12.88 -35.32 -11.86
CA LYS A 433 11.59 -35.99 -11.74
C LYS A 433 10.90 -35.78 -10.38
N GLN A 434 11.68 -35.41 -9.36
CA GLN A 434 11.22 -35.22 -7.98
C GLN A 434 11.88 -33.95 -7.43
N PRO A 435 11.23 -32.78 -7.60
CA PRO A 435 11.63 -31.56 -6.93
C PRO A 435 11.54 -31.75 -5.42
N LYS A 436 12.49 -31.17 -4.67
CA LYS A 436 12.48 -31.18 -3.21
C LYS A 436 12.11 -29.82 -2.68
N LEU A 437 11.27 -29.78 -1.66
CA LEU A 437 10.80 -28.53 -1.05
C LEU A 437 11.30 -28.42 0.39
N ARG A 438 11.96 -27.30 0.68
CA ARG A 438 12.30 -26.91 2.05
C ARG A 438 11.54 -25.67 2.44
N VAL A 439 10.94 -25.69 3.64
CA VAL A 439 10.11 -24.60 4.16
C VAL A 439 10.72 -24.00 5.42
N ILE A 440 10.92 -22.68 5.42
CA ILE A 440 11.54 -21.95 6.53
C ILE A 440 10.59 -20.84 6.98
N GLN A 441 9.98 -20.99 8.16
CA GLN A 441 9.22 -19.91 8.81
C GLN A 441 10.17 -18.91 9.45
N ASP A 442 9.82 -17.61 9.40
CA ASP A 442 10.64 -16.52 9.91
C ASP A 442 12.10 -16.61 9.43
N PRO A 443 12.31 -16.56 8.09
CA PRO A 443 13.60 -16.89 7.50
C PRO A 443 14.71 -15.91 7.92
N LEU A 444 14.40 -14.62 8.07
CA LEU A 444 15.42 -13.59 8.34
C LEU A 444 15.92 -13.58 9.80
N SER A 445 15.24 -14.28 10.72
CA SER A 445 15.77 -14.52 12.06
C SER A 445 16.66 -15.76 12.16
N LYS A 446 16.65 -16.62 11.12
CA LYS A 446 17.32 -17.93 11.10
C LYS A 446 18.48 -18.03 10.11
N LEU A 447 18.42 -17.23 9.04
CA LEU A 447 19.38 -17.19 7.96
C LEU A 447 20.32 -15.99 8.11
N ASN A 448 21.47 -16.08 7.47
CA ASN A 448 22.55 -15.09 7.47
C ASN A 448 22.75 -14.56 6.04
N PRO A 449 21.82 -13.75 5.50
CA PRO A 449 21.97 -13.14 4.19
C PRO A 449 23.17 -12.19 4.15
N GLU A 450 24.13 -12.46 3.26
CA GLU A 450 25.29 -11.60 3.03
C GLU A 450 25.00 -10.61 1.90
N MET A 451 25.35 -9.34 2.11
CA MET A 451 25.17 -8.30 1.09
C MET A 451 26.11 -8.53 -0.11
N LEU A 452 25.51 -8.73 -1.28
CA LEU A 452 26.21 -8.99 -2.54
C LEU A 452 26.39 -7.72 -3.37
N TYR A 453 25.35 -6.88 -3.50
CA TYR A 453 25.40 -5.65 -4.29
C TYR A 453 24.55 -4.54 -3.69
N ARG A 454 25.21 -3.49 -3.19
CA ARG A 454 24.64 -2.18 -2.79
C ARG A 454 23.26 -2.23 -2.09
N GLU A 455 23.09 -3.16 -1.14
CA GLU A 455 21.83 -3.37 -0.38
C GLU A 455 20.61 -3.82 -1.20
N VAL A 456 20.79 -4.13 -2.50
CA VAL A 456 19.70 -4.57 -3.39
C VAL A 456 19.73 -6.07 -3.62
N GLN A 457 20.87 -6.73 -3.42
CA GLN A 457 20.97 -8.19 -3.45
C GLN A 457 21.66 -8.74 -2.21
N PHE A 458 21.06 -9.80 -1.67
CA PHE A 458 21.54 -10.56 -0.53
C PHE A 458 21.68 -12.03 -0.90
N VAL A 459 22.86 -12.61 -0.75
CA VAL A 459 23.10 -14.04 -0.97
C VAL A 459 22.90 -14.82 0.32
N VAL A 460 22.20 -15.95 0.25
CA VAL A 460 22.11 -16.92 1.35
C VAL A 460 22.75 -18.22 0.86
N GLU A 461 23.86 -18.58 1.49
CA GLU A 461 24.64 -19.76 1.14
C GLU A 461 23.86 -21.05 1.37
N GLU A 462 24.16 -22.08 0.56
CA GLU A 462 23.48 -23.38 0.66
C GLU A 462 23.64 -24.02 2.05
N ALA A 463 24.83 -23.94 2.63
CA ALA A 463 25.11 -24.48 3.95
C ALA A 463 24.25 -23.82 5.05
N ASP A 464 23.85 -22.55 4.86
CA ASP A 464 23.04 -21.82 5.82
C ASP A 464 21.58 -22.29 5.78
N TRP A 465 20.96 -22.36 4.60
CA TRP A 465 19.54 -22.72 4.51
C TRP A 465 19.26 -24.23 4.60
N THR A 466 20.20 -25.10 4.21
CA THR A 466 20.01 -26.57 4.25
C THR A 466 19.91 -27.15 5.66
N THR A 467 20.34 -26.42 6.69
CA THR A 467 20.22 -26.85 8.09
C THR A 467 19.02 -26.23 8.80
N LYS A 468 18.27 -25.35 8.13
CA LYS A 468 17.11 -24.64 8.68
C LYS A 468 15.81 -25.17 8.07
N GLY A 469 14.71 -24.95 8.81
CA GLY A 469 13.38 -25.33 8.38
C GLY A 469 13.17 -26.83 8.27
N GLU A 470 12.10 -27.21 7.57
CA GLU A 470 11.69 -28.60 7.38
C GLU A 470 11.76 -28.99 5.90
N GLU A 471 12.21 -30.20 5.61
CA GLU A 471 12.09 -30.80 4.27
C GLU A 471 10.68 -31.38 4.14
N ALA A 472 9.87 -30.72 3.32
CA ALA A 472 8.44 -30.97 3.18
C ALA A 472 8.10 -31.95 2.05
N LEU A 473 8.98 -32.06 1.04
CA LEU A 473 8.90 -32.97 -0.11
C LEU A 473 10.28 -33.42 -0.56
#